data_AF-A0A409V9U0-F1
#
_entry.id   AF-A0A409V9U0-F1
#
_cell.length_a   1.000
_cell.length_b   1.000
_cell.length_c   1.000
_cell.angle_alpha   90.00
_cell.angle_beta   90.00
_cell.angle_gamma   90.00
#
_symmetry.space_group_name_H-M   'P 1'
#
loop_
_entity.id
_entity.type
_entity.pdbx_description
1 polymer ?
#
loop_
_entity_poly.entity_id
_entity_poly.type
_entity_poly.pdbx_seq_one_letter_code
_entity_poly.pdbx_strand_id
1 'polypeptide(L)'
;MEGYESAYSLSYFDEHGTDSSPSSTGEIPPNANTVDTTSNYHSDVEQLEYDRSRFVSVGVITVWAEEDQGRKEAMAARVSICDYYGAVLFDTYVHPRKLVLDYRAQETGLNYNYLCGGLKYPEVQKQVSNIIENKVLIGHRIWIFLSVGVIRLSVVGKDIDQKFL
;
A
#
# COMPACT_ATOMS: atom_id res chain seq x y z
N MET A 1 -1.13 13.85 36.20
CA MET A 1 -0.87 12.59 35.47
C MET A 1 -1.80 12.60 34.27
N GLU A 2 -1.63 13.52 33.31
CA GLU A 2 -0.62 13.52 32.23
C GLU A 2 -0.62 12.16 31.51
N GLY A 3 -1.08 12.00 30.27
CA GLY A 3 -1.00 12.89 29.11
C GLY A 3 0.16 12.42 28.23
N TYR A 4 -0.05 11.39 27.40
CA TYR A 4 0.95 10.90 26.45
C TYR A 4 0.62 11.39 25.03
N GLU A 5 1.14 12.56 24.67
CA GLU A 5 1.42 12.86 23.27
C GLU A 5 2.85 12.37 22.97
N SER A 6 3.02 11.59 21.91
CA SER A 6 4.35 11.26 21.37
C SER A 6 4.43 11.77 19.94
N ALA A 7 4.87 13.02 19.80
CA ALA A 7 5.34 13.57 18.54
C ALA A 7 6.73 12.98 18.25
N TYR A 8 6.84 12.13 17.23
CA TYR A 8 8.14 11.72 16.69
C TYR A 8 8.71 12.88 15.87
N SER A 9 9.57 13.69 16.50
CA SER A 9 10.47 14.64 15.83
C SER A 9 11.66 13.88 15.25
N LEU A 10 11.78 13.79 13.92
CA LEU A 10 12.95 13.27 13.24
C LEU A 10 14.05 14.34 13.19
N SER A 11 15.04 14.25 14.08
CA SER A 11 16.31 14.99 13.94
C SER A 11 17.20 14.28 12.91
N TYR A 12 17.55 14.98 11.83
CA TYR A 12 18.55 14.52 10.86
C TYR A 12 19.95 14.72 11.48
N PHE A 13 20.74 13.65 11.59
CA PHE A 13 22.13 13.70 12.02
C PHE A 13 23.03 13.35 10.82
N ASP A 14 24.02 14.19 10.51
CA ASP A 14 25.12 13.85 9.59
C ASP A 14 26.29 13.20 10.36
N GLU A 15 27.04 12.32 9.68
CA GLU A 15 27.99 11.33 10.24
C GLU A 15 29.22 11.86 11.01
N HIS A 16 29.31 13.16 11.30
CA HIS A 16 30.45 13.75 12.03
C HIS A 16 30.09 14.61 13.25
N GLY A 17 28.86 14.51 13.77
CA GLY A 17 28.57 14.88 15.17
C GLY A 17 28.99 16.29 15.62
N THR A 18 28.76 17.31 14.79
CA THR A 18 28.94 18.72 15.18
C THR A 18 27.66 19.51 14.92
N ASP A 19 27.27 20.31 15.92
CA ASP A 19 26.08 21.16 15.90
C ASP A 19 26.40 22.47 15.18
N SER A 20 25.73 22.71 14.04
CA SER A 20 25.82 23.97 13.32
C SER A 20 24.43 24.47 12.97
N SER A 21 23.85 25.26 13.87
CA SER A 21 22.80 26.22 13.54
C SER A 21 23.40 27.32 12.65
N PRO A 22 22.84 27.65 11.46
CA PRO A 22 23.40 28.72 10.65
C PRO A 22 23.02 30.11 11.20
N SER A 23 24.02 30.82 11.74
CA SER A 23 23.94 32.24 12.09
C SER A 23 23.96 33.11 10.83
N SER A 24 23.00 34.02 10.71
CA SER A 24 22.92 35.04 9.67
C SER A 24 24.01 36.11 9.84
N THR A 25 24.92 36.24 8.89
CA THR A 25 25.51 37.52 8.40
C THR A 25 26.66 37.24 7.43
N GLY A 26 26.47 37.61 6.16
CA GLY A 26 27.50 37.62 5.13
C GLY A 26 27.00 38.39 3.92
N GLU A 27 27.47 39.63 3.77
CA GLU A 27 27.15 40.55 2.67
C GLU A 27 27.71 40.03 1.33
N ILE A 28 26.96 40.20 0.23
CA ILE A 28 27.41 39.91 -1.14
C ILE A 28 27.55 41.23 -1.92
N PRO A 29 28.65 41.46 -2.65
CA PRO A 29 28.94 42.71 -3.35
C PRO A 29 28.06 42.92 -4.60
N PRO A 30 27.91 44.17 -5.09
CA PRO A 30 27.01 44.48 -6.20
C PRO A 30 27.66 44.27 -7.58
N ASN A 31 26.82 43.70 -8.48
CA ASN A 31 26.80 43.81 -9.94
C ASN A 31 27.77 42.95 -10.79
N ALA A 32 27.20 41.96 -11.49
CA ALA A 32 27.35 41.77 -12.95
C ALA A 32 26.34 40.73 -13.48
N ASN A 33 25.25 41.22 -14.11
CA ASN A 33 24.38 40.55 -15.10
C ASN A 33 24.16 39.04 -14.98
N THR A 34 23.19 38.60 -14.17
CA THR A 34 22.52 37.32 -14.36
C THR A 34 21.19 37.56 -15.06
N VAL A 35 21.09 37.08 -16.29
CA VAL A 35 19.83 36.99 -17.05
C VAL A 35 18.76 36.40 -16.15
N ASP A 36 17.69 37.16 -15.89
CA ASP A 36 16.56 36.74 -15.08
C ASP A 36 15.82 35.61 -15.81
N THR A 37 16.26 34.38 -15.57
CA THR A 37 15.74 33.16 -16.21
C THR A 37 14.53 32.62 -15.45
N THR A 38 14.02 33.35 -14.45
CA THR A 38 13.01 32.82 -13.51
C THR A 38 11.55 33.05 -13.94
N SER A 39 11.28 33.82 -14.99
CA SER A 39 9.90 34.21 -15.30
C SER A 39 9.11 33.27 -16.24
N ASN A 40 9.74 32.24 -16.84
CA ASN A 40 9.08 31.39 -17.85
C ASN A 40 8.86 29.92 -17.42
N TYR A 41 9.11 29.57 -16.16
CA TYR A 41 8.80 28.22 -15.63
C TYR A 41 7.41 28.12 -14.97
N HIS A 42 6.60 29.19 -14.99
CA HIS A 42 5.46 29.32 -14.09
C HIS A 42 4.06 29.26 -14.72
N SER A 43 3.87 28.76 -15.95
CA SER A 43 2.50 28.67 -16.51
C SER A 43 2.08 27.36 -17.16
N ASP A 44 2.99 26.43 -17.44
CA ASP A 44 2.64 25.26 -18.27
C ASP A 44 2.66 23.92 -17.51
N VAL A 45 2.96 23.93 -16.21
CA VAL A 45 2.62 22.81 -15.33
C VAL A 45 1.20 23.06 -14.83
N GLU A 46 0.24 22.81 -15.71
CA GLU A 46 -1.12 22.50 -15.29
C GLU A 46 -0.99 21.49 -14.15
N GLN A 47 -1.34 21.90 -12.93
CA GLN A 47 -1.29 21.03 -11.77
C GLN A 47 -2.25 19.89 -12.07
N LEU A 48 -1.73 18.79 -12.64
CA LEU A 48 -2.46 17.53 -12.72
C LEU A 48 -2.83 17.23 -11.29
N GLU A 49 -4.08 17.50 -10.95
CA GLU A 49 -4.60 17.29 -9.61
C GLU A 49 -4.35 15.81 -9.32
N TYR A 50 -3.40 15.56 -8.42
CA TYR A 50 -2.97 14.21 -8.11
C TYR A 50 -4.15 13.48 -7.50
N ASP A 51 -4.83 12.67 -8.31
CA ASP A 51 -6.05 11.97 -7.91
C ASP A 51 -5.69 10.85 -6.93
N ARG A 52 -5.68 11.22 -5.64
CA ARG A 52 -5.43 10.33 -4.50
C ARG A 52 -6.43 9.18 -4.45
N SER A 53 -7.62 9.33 -5.06
CA SER A 53 -8.64 8.27 -5.08
C SER A 53 -8.17 7.04 -5.86
N ARG A 54 -7.16 7.17 -6.72
CA ARG A 54 -6.59 6.06 -7.48
C ARG A 54 -5.73 5.14 -6.64
N PHE A 55 -5.31 5.53 -5.45
CA PHE A 55 -4.40 4.74 -4.63
C PHE A 55 -5.16 4.02 -3.52
N VAL A 56 -4.89 2.73 -3.39
CA VAL A 56 -5.39 1.92 -2.28
C VAL A 56 -4.24 1.13 -1.67
N SER A 57 -4.22 1.06 -0.35
CA SER A 57 -3.30 0.18 0.35
C SER A 57 -3.95 -1.19 0.54
N VAL A 58 -3.18 -2.26 0.37
CA VAL A 58 -3.64 -3.64 0.50
C VAL A 58 -2.75 -4.43 1.45
N GLY A 59 -3.39 -5.29 2.24
CA GLY A 59 -2.72 -6.20 3.16
C GLY A 59 -3.41 -7.55 3.19
N VAL A 60 -2.61 -8.61 3.37
CA VAL A 60 -3.13 -9.95 3.62
C VAL A 60 -2.36 -10.62 4.75
N ILE A 61 -3.10 -11.28 5.63
CA ILE A 61 -2.55 -12.26 6.57
C ILE A 61 -2.82 -13.65 5.99
N THR A 62 -1.81 -14.50 6.02
CA THR A 62 -1.88 -15.86 5.49
C THR A 62 -1.66 -16.91 6.57
N VAL A 63 -2.30 -18.07 6.36
CA VAL A 63 -2.09 -19.30 7.13
C VAL A 63 -1.55 -20.39 6.20
N TRP A 64 -0.95 -21.44 6.77
CA TRP A 64 -0.52 -22.60 6.00
C TRP A 64 -1.63 -23.64 5.95
N ALA A 65 -2.03 -24.01 4.74
CA ALA A 65 -2.97 -25.06 4.47
C ALA A 65 -2.28 -26.29 3.88
N GLU A 66 -2.93 -27.44 4.03
CA GLU A 66 -2.50 -28.69 3.41
C GLU A 66 -2.73 -28.65 1.90
N GLU A 67 -1.72 -29.06 1.15
CA GLU A 67 -1.78 -29.33 -0.28
C GLU A 67 -1.66 -30.84 -0.55
N ASP A 68 -2.03 -31.25 -1.76
CA ASP A 68 -1.83 -32.62 -2.22
C ASP A 68 -0.37 -33.08 -2.03
N GLN A 69 -0.22 -34.34 -1.61
CA GLN A 69 1.07 -35.00 -1.35
C GLN A 69 1.88 -34.39 -0.19
N GLY A 70 1.21 -33.81 0.81
CA GLY A 70 1.86 -33.34 2.04
C GLY A 70 2.65 -32.04 1.87
N ARG A 71 2.45 -31.33 0.76
CA ARG A 71 2.99 -29.99 0.57
C ARG A 71 2.12 -28.99 1.34
N LYS A 72 2.65 -27.78 1.55
CA LYS A 72 1.92 -26.67 2.20
C LYS A 72 1.72 -25.56 1.19
N GLU A 73 0.55 -24.95 1.21
CA GLU A 73 0.28 -23.71 0.48
C GLU A 73 -0.13 -22.57 1.43
N ALA A 74 0.17 -21.34 1.05
CA ALA A 74 -0.30 -20.16 1.78
C ALA A 74 -1.73 -19.84 1.34
N MET A 75 -2.64 -19.70 2.31
CA MET A 75 -4.03 -19.33 2.07
C MET A 75 -4.36 -18.03 2.79
N ALA A 76 -5.12 -17.14 2.13
CA ALA A 76 -5.58 -15.90 2.74
C ALA A 76 -6.47 -16.19 3.96
N ALA A 77 -6.23 -15.46 5.04
CA ALA A 77 -6.94 -15.61 6.30
C ALA A 77 -7.60 -14.30 6.75
N ARG A 78 -6.98 -13.16 6.46
CA ARG A 78 -7.58 -11.83 6.59
C ARG A 78 -7.11 -10.96 5.43
N VAL A 79 -8.03 -10.18 4.86
CA VAL A 79 -7.74 -9.21 3.81
C VAL A 79 -8.17 -7.85 4.30
N SER A 80 -7.29 -6.86 4.15
CA SER A 80 -7.56 -5.47 4.51
C SER A 80 -7.19 -4.56 3.35
N ILE A 81 -8.05 -3.58 3.06
CA ILE A 81 -7.86 -2.55 2.03
C ILE A 81 -8.24 -1.20 2.65
N CYS A 82 -7.36 -0.22 2.51
CA CYS A 82 -7.63 1.16 2.93
C CYS A 82 -7.42 2.13 1.77
N ASP A 83 -8.08 3.29 1.85
CA ASP A 83 -7.85 4.39 0.92
C ASP A 83 -6.50 5.08 1.17
N TYR A 84 -6.22 6.14 0.42
CA TYR A 84 -5.01 6.94 0.55
C TYR A 84 -4.84 7.57 1.94
N TYR A 85 -5.94 7.92 2.62
CA TYR A 85 -5.91 8.56 3.94
C TYR A 85 -5.88 7.52 5.08
N GLY A 86 -5.93 6.23 4.75
CA GLY A 86 -5.93 5.14 5.72
C GLY A 86 -7.32 4.74 6.21
N ALA A 87 -8.41 5.29 5.63
CA ALA A 87 -9.75 4.85 5.96
C ALA A 87 -9.99 3.43 5.42
N VAL A 88 -10.53 2.56 6.27
CA VAL A 88 -10.78 1.15 5.93
C VAL A 88 -11.92 1.07 4.92
N LEU A 89 -11.60 0.59 3.72
CA LEU A 89 -12.57 0.31 2.66
C LEU A 89 -13.12 -1.12 2.77
N PHE A 90 -12.27 -2.06 3.20
CA PHE A 90 -12.64 -3.46 3.36
C PHE A 90 -11.69 -4.14 4.34
N ASP A 91 -12.23 -4.85 5.32
CA ASP A 91 -11.43 -5.65 6.25
C ASP A 91 -12.24 -6.86 6.72
N THR A 92 -11.80 -8.06 6.37
CA THR A 92 -12.53 -9.29 6.69
C THR A 92 -11.62 -10.47 6.91
N TYR A 93 -12.06 -11.39 7.77
CA TYR A 93 -11.56 -12.76 7.77
C TYR A 93 -12.08 -13.52 6.54
N VAL A 94 -11.27 -14.48 6.08
CA VAL A 94 -11.58 -15.34 4.93
C VAL A 94 -11.83 -16.76 5.41
N HIS A 95 -12.95 -17.33 4.99
CA HIS A 95 -13.30 -18.70 5.30
C HIS A 95 -12.32 -19.68 4.64
N PRO A 96 -11.71 -20.63 5.38
CA PRO A 96 -10.74 -21.58 4.83
C PRO A 96 -11.36 -22.46 3.74
N ARG A 97 -10.64 -22.66 2.62
CA ARG A 97 -11.03 -23.59 1.56
C ARG A 97 -10.42 -24.99 1.70
N LYS A 98 -9.34 -25.09 2.48
CA LYS A 98 -8.58 -26.32 2.76
C LYS A 98 -8.30 -26.41 4.25
N LEU A 99 -7.88 -27.59 4.71
CA LEU A 99 -7.49 -27.79 6.11
C LEU A 99 -6.30 -26.88 6.44
N VAL A 100 -6.46 -26.07 7.49
CA VAL A 100 -5.39 -25.22 8.02
C VAL A 100 -4.48 -26.08 8.89
N LEU A 101 -3.21 -26.19 8.51
CA LEU A 101 -2.18 -26.92 9.25
C LEU A 101 -1.50 -26.04 10.29
N ASP A 102 -1.36 -24.74 10.02
CA ASP A 102 -0.69 -23.80 10.91
C ASP A 102 -1.25 -22.37 10.73
N TYR A 103 -1.80 -21.85 11.83
CA TYR A 103 -2.37 -20.49 11.91
C TYR A 103 -1.30 -19.41 12.10
N ARG A 104 -0.08 -19.80 12.50
CA ARG A 104 1.00 -18.88 12.88
C ARG A 104 0.55 -17.93 13.98
N ALA A 105 -0.09 -18.50 15.01
CA ALA A 105 -0.88 -17.75 15.99
C ALA A 105 -0.05 -16.74 16.80
N GLN A 106 1.25 -17.00 17.00
CA GLN A 106 2.13 -16.06 17.70
C GLN A 106 2.34 -14.79 16.89
N GLU A 107 2.40 -14.89 15.56
CA GLU A 107 2.61 -13.75 14.67
C GLU A 107 1.31 -13.11 14.20
N THR A 108 0.25 -13.91 14.03
CA THR A 108 -1.00 -13.46 13.39
C THR A 108 -2.12 -13.16 14.37
N GLY A 109 -2.07 -13.73 15.60
CA GLY A 109 -3.17 -13.69 16.55
C GLY A 109 -4.44 -14.43 16.09
N LEU A 110 -4.37 -15.19 15.00
CA LEU A 110 -5.52 -15.91 14.43
C LEU A 110 -5.83 -17.18 15.21
N ASN A 111 -7.11 -17.55 15.19
CA ASN A 111 -7.59 -18.84 15.66
C ASN A 111 -8.70 -19.36 14.73
N TYR A 112 -9.12 -20.60 14.94
CA TYR A 112 -10.16 -21.26 14.14
C TYR A 112 -11.48 -20.47 14.10
N ASN A 113 -11.91 -19.91 15.24
CA ASN A 113 -13.21 -19.24 15.36
C ASN A 113 -13.30 -18.00 14.47
N TYR A 114 -12.22 -17.22 14.34
CA TYR A 114 -12.18 -16.07 13.43
C TYR A 114 -12.37 -16.48 11.97
N LEU A 115 -11.69 -17.54 11.53
CA LEU A 115 -11.72 -17.96 10.13
C LEU A 115 -13.04 -18.64 9.78
N CYS A 116 -13.63 -19.44 10.68
CA CYS A 116 -14.89 -20.11 10.42
C CYS A 116 -16.07 -19.15 10.25
N GLY A 117 -16.06 -18.02 10.95
CA GLY A 117 -17.03 -16.94 10.74
C GLY A 117 -16.71 -16.01 9.56
N GLY A 118 -15.58 -16.20 8.88
CA GLY A 118 -15.12 -15.35 7.79
C GLY A 118 -15.97 -15.43 6.52
N LEU A 119 -15.79 -14.45 5.64
CA LEU A 119 -16.44 -14.43 4.34
C LEU A 119 -15.91 -15.55 3.44
N LYS A 120 -16.81 -16.17 2.67
CA LYS A 120 -16.43 -17.20 1.69
C LYS A 120 -15.51 -16.59 0.64
N TYR A 121 -14.47 -17.35 0.27
CA TYR A 121 -13.45 -16.90 -0.65
C TYR A 121 -13.96 -16.28 -1.97
N PRO A 122 -14.97 -16.82 -2.68
CA PRO A 122 -15.49 -16.18 -3.89
C PRO A 122 -16.10 -14.80 -3.66
N GLU A 123 -16.72 -14.60 -2.49
CA GLU A 123 -17.30 -13.30 -2.12
C GLU A 123 -16.21 -12.28 -1.81
N VAL A 124 -15.16 -12.71 -1.09
CA VAL A 124 -13.97 -11.89 -0.85
C VAL A 124 -13.32 -11.47 -2.17
N GLN A 125 -13.12 -12.40 -3.11
CA GLN A 125 -12.56 -12.10 -4.42
C GLN A 125 -13.39 -11.05 -5.16
N LYS A 126 -14.72 -11.22 -5.18
CA LYS A 126 -15.62 -10.27 -5.85
C LYS A 126 -15.51 -8.87 -5.24
N GLN A 127 -15.56 -8.75 -3.92
CA GLN A 127 -15.50 -7.45 -3.26
C GLN A 127 -14.14 -6.78 -3.45
N VAL A 128 -13.05 -7.53 -3.29
CA VAL A 128 -11.70 -7.03 -3.53
C VAL A 128 -11.53 -6.57 -4.97
N SER A 129 -11.91 -7.39 -5.95
CA SER A 129 -11.83 -7.05 -7.38
C SER A 129 -12.57 -5.74 -7.70
N ASN A 130 -13.75 -5.52 -7.13
CA ASN A 130 -14.50 -4.28 -7.34
C ASN A 130 -13.80 -3.05 -6.76
N ILE A 131 -13.17 -3.18 -5.59
CA ILE A 131 -12.52 -2.05 -4.91
C ILE A 131 -11.23 -1.65 -5.63
N ILE A 132 -10.46 -2.64 -6.08
CA ILE A 132 -9.14 -2.41 -6.68
C ILE A 132 -9.19 -2.10 -8.18
N GLU A 133 -10.36 -2.20 -8.82
CA GLU A 133 -10.50 -1.96 -10.25
C GLU A 133 -10.04 -0.54 -10.60
N ASN A 134 -9.14 -0.43 -11.58
CA ASN A 134 -8.51 0.83 -12.01
C ASN A 134 -7.77 1.59 -10.89
N LYS A 135 -7.36 0.90 -9.81
CA LYS A 135 -6.55 1.46 -8.74
C LYS A 135 -5.06 1.07 -8.85
N VAL A 136 -4.21 1.90 -8.26
CA VAL A 136 -2.81 1.63 -7.98
C VAL A 136 -2.73 1.00 -6.59
N LEU A 137 -2.15 -0.20 -6.51
CA LEU A 137 -2.03 -0.95 -5.26
C LEU A 137 -0.70 -0.66 -4.58
N ILE A 138 -0.76 -0.39 -3.29
CA ILE A 138 0.42 -0.18 -2.44
C ILE A 138 0.34 -1.16 -1.26
N GLY A 139 1.45 -1.76 -0.87
CA GLY A 139 1.47 -2.67 0.26
C GLY A 139 2.81 -3.37 0.44
N HIS A 140 2.99 -4.00 1.59
CA HIS A 140 4.19 -4.78 1.88
C HIS A 140 4.10 -6.16 1.20
N ARG A 141 5.13 -6.54 0.45
CA ARG A 141 5.24 -7.84 -0.22
C ARG A 141 4.03 -8.19 -1.11
N ILE A 142 3.71 -7.30 -2.04
CA ILE A 142 2.56 -7.41 -2.97
C ILE A 142 2.45 -8.78 -3.65
N TRP A 143 3.56 -9.46 -3.94
CA TRP A 143 3.53 -10.79 -4.52
C TRP A 143 2.74 -11.80 -3.68
N ILE A 144 2.74 -11.69 -2.34
CA ILE A 144 1.95 -12.57 -1.46
C ILE A 144 0.45 -12.28 -1.65
N PHE A 145 0.08 -11.00 -1.64
CA PHE A 145 -1.30 -10.57 -1.86
C PHE A 145 -1.85 -11.06 -3.20
N LEU A 146 -1.03 -10.98 -4.25
CA LEU A 146 -1.38 -11.46 -5.58
C LEU A 146 -1.38 -12.99 -5.68
N SER A 147 -0.46 -13.68 -5.00
CA SER A 147 -0.29 -15.14 -5.13
C SER A 147 -1.39 -15.95 -4.44
N VAL A 148 -1.94 -15.45 -3.33
CA VAL A 148 -2.98 -16.18 -2.57
C VAL A 148 -4.37 -16.08 -3.23
N GLY A 149 -4.42 -15.55 -4.45
CA GLY A 149 -5.55 -15.64 -5.37
C GLY A 149 -6.73 -14.74 -5.02
N VAL A 150 -6.59 -13.84 -4.05
CA VAL A 150 -7.65 -12.87 -3.67
C VAL A 150 -8.05 -11.99 -4.86
N ILE A 151 -7.14 -11.82 -5.83
CA ILE A 151 -7.43 -11.19 -7.11
C ILE A 151 -7.49 -12.27 -8.18
N ARG A 152 -8.62 -12.36 -8.89
CA ARG A 152 -8.60 -12.96 -10.23
C ARG A 152 -8.09 -11.90 -11.19
N LEU A 153 -6.83 -12.02 -11.61
CA LEU A 153 -6.36 -11.32 -12.79
C LEU A 153 -7.08 -11.95 -13.99
N SER A 154 -8.31 -11.52 -14.24
CA SER A 154 -8.88 -11.65 -15.57
C SER A 154 -7.94 -10.84 -16.46
N VAL A 155 -7.07 -11.50 -17.20
CA VAL A 155 -6.37 -10.88 -18.33
C VAL A 155 -7.48 -10.47 -19.28
N VAL A 156 -7.97 -9.26 -19.11
CA VAL A 156 -8.89 -8.61 -20.02
C VAL A 156 -8.01 -8.19 -21.18
N GLY A 157 -7.89 -9.06 -22.18
CA GLY A 157 -7.60 -8.63 -23.54
C GLY A 157 -8.76 -7.78 -24.02
N LYS A 158 -8.84 -6.53 -23.55
CA LYS A 158 -9.67 -5.50 -24.18
C LYS A 158 -8.86 -4.99 -25.36
N ASP A 159 -9.33 -5.34 -26.55
CA ASP A 159 -9.09 -4.74 -27.86
C ASP A 159 -7.93 -3.75 -27.96
N ILE A 160 -6.88 -4.18 -28.67
CA ILE A 160 -5.89 -3.28 -29.27
C ILE A 160 -6.25 -2.98 -30.75
N ASP A 161 -7.36 -3.51 -31.26
CA ASP A 161 -7.66 -3.51 -32.70
C ASP A 161 -8.87 -2.65 -33.09
N GLN A 162 -9.00 -1.40 -32.64
CA GLN A 162 -9.80 -0.39 -33.37
C GLN A 162 -9.34 1.04 -33.05
N LYS A 163 -8.24 1.50 -33.66
CA LYS A 163 -8.00 2.93 -33.95
C LYS A 163 -6.77 3.21 -34.82
N PHE A 164 -6.49 2.39 -35.83
CA PHE A 164 -5.61 2.76 -36.95
C PHE A 164 -6.04 2.03 -38.21
N LEU A 165 -7.11 2.52 -38.85
CA LEU A 165 -7.42 2.40 -40.28
C LEU A 165 -8.54 3.39 -40.61
#